data_AF-A0AAD7RBZ6-F1
#
_entry.id   AF-A0AAD7RBZ6-F1
#
_cell.length_a   1.000
_cell.length_b   1.000
_cell.length_c   1.000
_cell.angle_alpha   90.00
_cell.angle_beta   90.00
_cell.angle_gamma   90.00
#
_symmetry.space_group_name_H-M   'P 1'
#
loop_
_entity.id
_entity.type
_entity.pdbx_description
1 polymer ?
#
loop_
_entity_poly.entity_id
_entity_poly.type
_entity_poly.pdbx_seq_one_letter_code
_entity_poly.pdbx_strand_id
1 'polypeptide(L)'
;MIGTLDRGLTNLPDSQVDLVINCLDCHENAFLRDQPWYRADWANQTWAPVLTIDPPVSSQEQAVKAKWSLSLGLLLALAQSAGQVYLCDIGLPRHVFQEAGVNYHSPFGCKFVIPLHSA
;
A
#
# COMPACT_ATOMS: atom_id res chain seq x y z
N MET A 1 7.98 26.31 23.27
CA MET A 1 8.36 24.89 23.22
C MET A 1 7.51 24.21 22.17
N ILE A 2 7.98 24.18 20.92
CA ILE A 2 7.35 23.37 19.86
C ILE A 2 8.41 22.31 19.54
N GLY A 3 8.20 21.09 20.02
CA GLY A 3 9.10 19.98 19.76
C GLY A 3 8.91 19.52 18.32
N THR A 4 9.85 19.88 17.45
CA THR A 4 9.93 19.40 16.07
C THR A 4 10.13 17.89 16.08
N LEU A 5 9.17 17.15 15.52
CA LEU A 5 9.20 15.71 15.35
C LEU A 5 10.05 15.36 14.12
N ASP A 6 11.35 15.64 14.16
CA ASP A 6 12.32 15.32 13.08
C ASP A 6 13.00 13.95 13.28
N ARG A 7 12.40 13.08 14.09
CA ARG A 7 13.09 11.90 14.66
C ARG A 7 12.99 10.62 13.83
N GLY A 8 12.32 10.62 12.68
CA GLY A 8 12.01 9.38 11.94
C GLY A 8 13.07 8.97 10.93
N LEU A 9 13.34 9.83 9.95
CA LEU A 9 14.15 9.48 8.77
C LEU A 9 15.64 9.30 9.09
N THR A 10 16.15 10.04 10.08
CA THR A 10 17.56 9.99 10.50
C THR A 10 17.96 8.70 11.24
N ASN A 11 16.98 7.87 11.62
CA ASN A 11 17.21 6.58 12.26
C ASN A 11 17.03 5.40 11.30
N LEU A 12 16.76 5.66 10.02
CA LEU A 12 16.75 4.61 9.01
C LEU A 12 18.18 4.18 8.69
N PRO A 13 18.40 2.89 8.39
CA PRO A 13 19.72 2.39 8.11
C PRO A 13 20.31 3.04 6.86
N ASP A 14 21.58 3.44 6.96
CA ASP A 14 22.39 3.87 5.82
C ASP A 14 22.89 2.68 4.99
N SER A 15 22.85 1.46 5.56
CA SER A 15 23.18 0.23 4.86
C SER A 15 21.99 -0.31 4.07
N GLN A 16 22.28 -1.11 3.05
CA GLN A 16 21.24 -1.75 2.23
C GLN A 16 20.31 -2.62 3.09
N VAL A 17 19.01 -2.42 2.91
CA VAL A 17 17.95 -3.27 3.47
C VAL A 17 17.43 -4.23 2.40
N ASP A 18 16.85 -5.35 2.84
CA ASP A 18 16.32 -6.37 1.92
C ASP A 18 14.93 -6.04 1.38
N LEU A 19 14.12 -5.29 2.14
CA LEU A 19 12.73 -4.95 1.81
C LEU A 19 12.32 -3.67 2.53
N VAL A 20 11.59 -2.80 1.82
CA VAL A 20 10.88 -1.67 2.42
C VAL A 20 9.38 -1.95 2.39
N ILE A 21 8.71 -1.74 3.53
CA ILE A 21 7.25 -1.83 3.63
C ILE A 21 6.69 -0.42 3.72
N ASN A 22 5.89 -0.03 2.73
CA ASN A 22 5.27 1.29 2.64
C ASN A 22 3.80 1.22 3.09
N CYS A 23 3.47 2.01 4.11
CA CYS A 23 2.12 2.25 4.62
C CYS A 23 1.89 3.74 4.93
N LEU A 24 2.53 4.64 4.15
CA LEU A 24 2.61 6.08 4.46
C LEU A 24 1.32 6.88 4.21
N ASP A 25 0.46 6.40 3.31
CA ASP A 25 -0.76 7.12 2.88
C ASP A 25 -2.02 6.35 3.28
N CYS A 26 -3.17 7.02 3.23
CA CYS A 26 -4.47 6.40 3.48
C CYS A 26 -5.56 6.98 2.56
N HIS A 27 -6.70 6.29 2.48
CA HIS A 27 -7.80 6.68 1.59
C HIS A 27 -8.53 7.97 2.01
N GLU A 28 -8.39 8.40 3.27
CA GLU A 28 -9.21 9.48 3.85
C GLU A 28 -8.46 10.81 4.02
N ASN A 29 -7.13 10.80 4.06
CA ASN A 29 -6.35 11.96 4.46
C ASN A 29 -5.38 12.43 3.36
N ALA A 30 -5.93 13.05 2.32
CA ALA A 30 -5.15 13.60 1.23
C ALA A 30 -4.13 14.68 1.67
N PHE A 31 -4.35 15.35 2.81
CA PHE A 31 -3.43 16.36 3.36
C PHE A 31 -2.10 15.78 3.84
N LEU A 32 -2.02 14.46 4.06
CA LEU A 32 -0.74 13.79 4.31
C LEU A 32 0.25 14.06 3.19
N ARG A 33 -0.23 14.18 1.94
CA ARG A 33 0.61 14.40 0.75
C ARG A 33 1.36 15.73 0.74
N ASP A 34 0.81 16.72 1.43
CA ASP A 34 1.40 18.05 1.54
C ASP A 34 2.45 18.14 2.66
N GLN A 35 2.58 17.09 3.47
CA GLN A 35 3.51 17.10 4.60
C GLN A 35 4.96 17.00 4.11
N PRO A 36 5.90 17.76 4.70
CA PRO A 36 7.31 17.68 4.33
C PRO A 36 7.92 16.27 4.44
N TRP A 37 7.44 15.48 5.40
CA TRP A 37 7.90 14.10 5.64
C TRP A 37 7.28 13.07 4.69
N TYR A 38 6.23 13.43 3.95
CA TYR A 38 5.52 12.51 3.06
C TYR A 38 6.33 12.16 1.81
N ARG A 39 7.34 12.98 1.48
CA ARG A 39 8.31 12.65 0.44
C ARG A 39 9.24 11.56 0.97
N ALA A 40 8.86 10.33 0.67
CA ALA A 40 9.59 9.11 0.97
C ALA A 40 10.84 8.96 0.08
N ASP A 41 11.62 10.04 -0.03
CA ASP A 41 12.82 10.11 -0.84
C ASP A 41 13.81 9.03 -0.44
N TRP A 42 13.90 8.72 0.87
CA TRP A 42 14.70 7.60 1.36
C TRP A 42 14.29 6.27 0.70
N ALA A 43 13.00 5.93 0.70
CA ALA A 43 12.51 4.66 0.14
C ALA A 43 12.84 4.53 -1.36
N ASN A 44 12.72 5.64 -2.10
CA ASN A 44 13.05 5.69 -3.53
C ASN A 44 14.57 5.71 -3.81
N GLN A 45 15.39 6.12 -2.84
CA GLN A 45 16.86 6.11 -2.93
C GLN A 45 17.45 4.76 -2.51
N THR A 46 16.73 3.96 -1.72
CA THR A 46 17.15 2.60 -1.42
C THR A 46 17.07 1.72 -2.68
N TRP A 47 18.02 0.80 -2.82
CA TRP A 47 17.98 -0.25 -3.86
C TRP A 47 17.06 -1.42 -3.50
N ALA A 48 16.37 -1.32 -2.35
CA ALA A 48 15.51 -2.37 -1.84
C ALA A 48 14.18 -2.38 -2.60
N PRO A 49 13.61 -3.56 -2.87
CA PRO A 49 12.25 -3.64 -3.37
C PRO A 49 11.26 -3.09 -2.34
N VAL A 50 10.23 -2.40 -2.83
CA VAL A 50 9.16 -1.87 -1.97
C VAL A 50 7.89 -2.72 -2.10
N LEU A 51 7.35 -3.14 -0.96
CA LEU A 51 5.99 -3.66 -0.81
C LEU A 51 5.11 -2.56 -0.24
N THR A 52 4.07 -2.14 -0.96
CA THR A 52 3.06 -1.20 -0.45
C THR A 52 1.81 -1.95 0.00
N ILE A 53 1.35 -1.68 1.22
CA ILE A 53 0.14 -2.31 1.77
C ILE A 53 -1.00 -1.28 1.74
N ASP A 54 -2.14 -1.70 1.20
CA ASP A 54 -3.36 -0.88 1.07
C ASP A 54 -3.11 0.55 0.51
N PRO A 55 -2.45 0.67 -0.66
CA PRO A 55 -2.19 1.99 -1.24
C PRO A 55 -3.51 2.70 -1.59
N PRO A 56 -3.60 4.03 -1.42
CA PRO A 56 -4.79 4.76 -1.79
C PRO A 56 -5.03 4.75 -3.30
N VAL A 57 -6.30 4.67 -3.68
CA VAL A 57 -6.73 4.81 -5.07
C VAL A 57 -6.59 6.29 -5.46
N SER A 58 -5.68 6.57 -6.39
CA SER A 58 -5.27 7.93 -6.73
C SER A 58 -4.97 8.02 -8.23
N SER A 59 -5.43 9.08 -8.88
CA SER A 59 -5.04 9.42 -10.25
C SER A 59 -3.64 10.03 -10.32
N GLN A 60 -3.10 10.47 -9.19
CA GLN A 60 -1.73 10.96 -9.06
C GLN A 60 -0.76 9.81 -8.82
N GLU A 61 0.46 9.95 -9.34
CA GLU A 61 1.55 9.01 -9.08
C GLU A 61 1.80 8.89 -7.56
N GLN A 62 2.02 7.65 -7.12
CA GLN A 62 2.36 7.35 -5.73
C GLN A 62 3.74 7.92 -5.40
N ALA A 63 3.90 8.44 -4.18
CA ALA A 63 5.18 9.02 -3.73
C ALA A 63 6.31 7.98 -3.68
N VAL A 64 5.98 6.70 -3.47
CA VAL A 64 6.93 5.58 -3.43
C VAL A 64 6.68 4.64 -4.60
N LYS A 65 7.74 4.26 -5.31
CA LYS A 65 7.66 3.28 -6.41
C LYS A 65 7.60 1.85 -5.87
N ALA A 66 6.41 1.27 -5.90
CA ALA A 66 6.17 -0.09 -5.44
C ALA A 66 6.66 -1.14 -6.45
N LYS A 67 7.34 -2.18 -5.97
CA LYS A 67 7.54 -3.42 -6.74
C LYS A 67 6.31 -4.32 -6.64
N TRP A 68 5.71 -4.36 -5.46
CA TRP A 68 4.49 -5.10 -5.16
C TRP A 68 3.51 -4.23 -4.39
N SER A 69 2.22 -4.43 -4.66
CA SER A 69 1.15 -3.82 -3.88
C SER A 69 0.18 -4.87 -3.35
N LEU A 70 -0.28 -4.70 -2.12
CA LEU A 70 -1.22 -5.62 -1.45
C LEU A 70 -2.54 -4.90 -1.20
N SER A 71 -3.59 -5.26 -1.95
CA SER A 71 -4.97 -4.84 -1.67
C SER A 71 -5.61 -5.73 -0.62
N LEU A 72 -6.47 -5.17 0.23
CA LEU A 72 -7.09 -5.86 1.36
C LEU A 72 -8.59 -6.11 1.11
N GLY A 73 -9.02 -7.38 1.16
CA GLY A 73 -10.41 -7.79 1.02
C GLY A 73 -10.93 -7.75 -0.42
N LEU A 74 -10.87 -6.60 -1.09
CA LEU A 74 -11.26 -6.43 -2.49
C LEU A 74 -10.17 -5.72 -3.30
N LEU A 75 -10.24 -5.89 -4.62
CA LEU A 75 -9.32 -5.24 -5.54
C LEU A 75 -9.54 -3.73 -5.54
N LEU A 76 -8.47 -3.00 -5.25
CA LEU A 76 -8.42 -1.56 -5.45
C LEU A 76 -8.16 -1.24 -6.94
N ALA A 77 -8.75 -0.17 -7.46
CA ALA A 77 -8.49 0.30 -8.83
C ALA A 77 -7.12 1.01 -8.92
N LEU A 78 -6.04 0.25 -8.68
CA LEU A 78 -4.69 0.78 -8.65
C LEU A 78 -4.18 1.10 -10.06
N ALA A 79 -3.37 2.16 -10.15
CA ALA A 79 -2.67 2.52 -11.39
C ALA A 79 -1.60 1.47 -11.74
N GLN A 80 -1.16 1.46 -13.01
CA GLN A 80 -0.06 0.58 -13.45
C GLN A 80 1.24 0.77 -12.65
N SER A 81 1.44 1.94 -12.04
CA SER A 81 2.57 2.24 -11.16
C SER A 81 2.57 1.50 -9.82
N ALA A 82 1.52 0.74 -9.51
CA ALA A 82 1.44 -0.05 -8.27
C ALA A 82 2.28 -1.34 -8.30
N GLY A 83 2.98 -1.61 -9.40
CA GLY A 83 3.76 -2.83 -9.57
C GLY A 83 2.86 -4.07 -9.65
N GLN A 84 3.38 -5.23 -9.23
CA GLN A 84 2.58 -6.45 -9.23
C GLN A 84 1.62 -6.47 -8.04
N VAL A 85 0.33 -6.58 -8.34
CA VAL A 85 -0.74 -6.50 -7.34
C VAL A 85 -1.06 -7.88 -6.78
N TYR A 86 -1.22 -7.95 -5.47
CA TYR A 86 -1.73 -9.10 -4.73
C TYR A 86 -3.01 -8.71 -4.00
N LEU A 87 -3.89 -9.68 -3.81
CA LEU A 87 -5.08 -9.54 -2.99
C LEU A 87 -4.91 -10.38 -1.72
N CYS A 88 -5.23 -9.79 -0.57
CA CYS A 88 -5.18 -10.42 0.74
C CYS A 88 -6.59 -10.65 1.30
N ASP A 89 -6.86 -11.87 1.75
CA ASP A 89 -8.06 -12.20 2.52
C ASP A 89 -7.87 -11.74 3.96
N ILE A 90 -8.70 -10.78 4.38
CA ILE A 90 -8.72 -10.24 5.75
C ILE A 90 -9.84 -10.86 6.59
N GLY A 91 -10.54 -11.89 6.08
CA GLY A 91 -11.56 -12.63 6.82
C GLY A 91 -12.94 -11.97 6.82
N LEU A 92 -13.25 -11.13 5.82
CA LEU A 92 -14.59 -10.52 5.70
C LEU A 92 -15.64 -11.61 5.41
N PRO A 93 -16.67 -11.77 6.27
CA PRO A 93 -17.73 -12.74 6.02
C PRO A 93 -18.54 -12.40 4.76
N ARG A 94 -19.06 -13.43 4.07
CA ARG A 94 -19.85 -13.26 2.84
C ARG A 94 -21.04 -12.30 3.00
N HIS A 95 -21.70 -12.29 4.16
CA HIS A 95 -22.86 -11.44 4.39
C HIS A 95 -22.53 -9.94 4.36
N VAL A 96 -21.32 -9.54 4.77
CA VAL A 96 -20.86 -8.14 4.72
C VAL A 96 -20.87 -7.62 3.28
N PHE A 97 -20.44 -8.45 2.32
CA PHE A 97 -20.50 -8.10 0.91
C PHE A 97 -21.94 -8.03 0.37
N GLN A 98 -22.81 -8.94 0.81
CA GLN A 98 -24.22 -8.96 0.41
C GLN A 98 -24.96 -7.71 0.89
N GLU A 99 -24.69 -7.27 2.12
CA GLU A 99 -25.22 -6.02 2.68
C GLU A 99 -24.76 -4.79 1.88
N ALA A 100 -23.53 -4.82 1.36
CA ALA A 100 -23.00 -3.80 0.46
C ALA A 100 -23.50 -3.93 -1.01
N GLY A 101 -24.39 -4.88 -1.32
CA GLY A 101 -24.91 -5.11 -2.67
C GLY A 101 -23.95 -5.84 -3.61
N VAL A 102 -22.87 -6.43 -3.08
CA VAL A 102 -21.85 -7.15 -3.85
C VAL A 102 -22.13 -8.66 -3.81
N ASN A 103 -22.37 -9.28 -4.97
CA ASN A 103 -22.48 -10.73 -5.09
C ASN A 103 -21.10 -11.40 -5.02
N TYR A 104 -20.57 -11.51 -3.81
CA TYR A 104 -19.22 -12.02 -3.57
C TYR A 104 -19.14 -13.56 -3.53
N HIS A 105 -18.12 -14.07 -4.23
CA HIS A 105 -17.62 -15.43 -4.14
C HIS A 105 -16.11 -15.34 -3.91
N SER A 106 -15.58 -16.07 -2.92
CA SER A 106 -14.16 -15.97 -2.56
C SER A 106 -13.25 -16.36 -3.74
N PRO A 107 -12.35 -15.47 -4.21
CA PRO A 107 -11.39 -15.79 -5.26
C PRO A 107 -10.16 -16.55 -4.73
N PHE A 108 -10.05 -16.74 -3.42
CA PHE A 108 -8.82 -17.15 -2.75
C PHE A 108 -8.53 -18.66 -2.79
N GLY A 109 -9.54 -19.49 -3.06
CA GLY A 109 -9.41 -20.94 -2.98
C GLY A 109 -8.90 -21.37 -1.59
N CYS A 110 -7.72 -21.99 -1.54
CA CYS A 110 -7.06 -22.43 -0.30
C CYS A 110 -5.93 -21.51 0.19
N LYS A 111 -5.78 -20.31 -0.38
CA LYS A 111 -4.73 -19.34 -0.03
C LYS A 111 -5.31 -18.14 0.71
N PHE A 112 -4.47 -17.38 1.41
CA PHE A 112 -4.85 -16.08 1.99
C PHE A 112 -4.36 -14.90 1.15
N VAL A 113 -3.36 -15.11 0.30
CA VAL A 113 -2.83 -14.08 -0.60
C VAL A 113 -2.72 -14.67 -2.01
N ILE A 114 -3.27 -13.97 -3.00
CA ILE A 114 -3.24 -14.38 -4.40
C ILE A 114 -2.67 -13.27 -5.29
N PRO A 115 -1.86 -13.59 -6.31
CA PRO A 115 -1.45 -12.61 -7.31
C PRO A 115 -2.65 -12.24 -8.20
N LEU A 116 -2.70 -10.98 -8.61
CA LEU A 116 -3.63 -10.50 -9.61
C LEU A 116 -2.88 -10.11 -10.88
N HIS A 117 -3.52 -10.36 -12.02
CA HIS A 117 -2.99 -10.05 -13.34
C HIS A 117 -4.01 -9.19 -14.09
N SER A 118 -3.52 -8.22 -14.86
CA SER A 118 -4.37 -7.49 -15.82
C SER A 118 -4.91 -8.46 -16.87
N ALA A 119 -6.16 -8.26 -17.27
CA ALA A 119 -6.81 -9.02 -18.33
C ALA A 119 -6.24 -8.70 -19.72
#